data_AF-A0A923SSG6-F1
#
_entry.id   AF-A0A923SSG6-F1
#
_cell.length_a   1.000
_cell.length_b   1.000
_cell.length_c   1.000
_cell.angle_alpha   90.00
_cell.angle_beta   90.00
_cell.angle_gamma   90.00
#
_symmetry.space_group_name_H-M   'P 1'
#
loop_
_entity.id
_entity.type
_entity.pdbx_description
1 polymer ?
#
loop_
_entity_poly.entity_id
_entity_poly.type
_entity_poly.pdbx_seq_one_letter_code
_entity_poly.pdbx_strand_id
1 'polypeptide(L)'
;MRIEFKDATVPSKEEILKQAEGQKRVVLAGKEPLKRTGIIDIVRKLQNEEILIETDGQELSAMAEKLKKAGLTGVMINVNTMRYTRYKRSHDGMQLEPVVEGINKAVDQRLKVRLQVSLEKGFSDDEILDFVQLTFQHDYEIVFLPTMPYEEIKAKLRLRPVEGDFGDVDMFKYAAAIGKIGFLKDCE
;
A
#
# COMPACT_ATOMS: atom_id res chain seq x y z
N MET A 1 0.36 10.46 10.37
CA MET A 1 1.50 11.22 9.82
C MET A 1 2.13 10.47 8.66
N ARG A 2 2.43 11.15 7.56
CA ARG A 2 3.14 10.59 6.41
C ARG A 2 4.48 11.30 6.26
N ILE A 3 5.58 10.54 6.23
CA ILE A 3 6.95 11.05 6.17
C ILE A 3 7.54 10.66 4.82
N GLU A 4 7.81 11.66 3.98
CA GLU A 4 8.27 11.48 2.61
C GLU A 4 9.81 11.46 2.52
N PHE A 5 10.36 10.37 2.00
CA PHE A 5 11.79 10.24 1.72
C PHE A 5 12.10 10.75 0.31
N LYS A 6 13.00 11.72 0.22
CA LYS A 6 13.44 12.25 -1.08
C LYS A 6 14.55 11.41 -1.69
N ASP A 7 15.45 10.94 -0.83
CA ASP A 7 16.61 10.11 -1.17
C ASP A 7 17.05 9.28 0.07
N ALA A 8 18.19 8.60 -0.06
CA ALA A 8 18.70 7.71 0.98
C ALA A 8 19.12 8.43 2.28
N THR A 9 19.30 9.76 2.26
CA THR A 9 19.79 10.53 3.42
C THR A 9 18.75 11.51 3.97
N VAL A 10 17.75 11.91 3.17
CA VAL A 10 16.76 12.93 3.54
C VAL A 10 15.34 12.36 3.66
N PRO A 11 14.62 12.62 4.77
CA PRO A 11 15.08 13.26 6.03
C PRO A 11 16.04 12.38 6.83
N SER A 12 16.81 12.96 7.75
CA SER A 12 17.70 12.23 8.64
C SER A 12 16.92 11.32 9.60
N LYS A 13 17.60 10.33 10.19
CA LYS A 13 16.97 9.42 11.16
C LYS A 13 16.34 10.17 12.34
N GLU A 14 17.02 11.18 12.87
CA GLU A 14 16.53 11.96 14.02
C GLU A 14 15.31 12.80 13.65
N GLU A 15 15.30 13.37 12.45
CA GLU A 15 14.14 14.11 11.92
C GLU A 15 12.91 13.21 11.75
N ILE A 16 13.11 11.98 11.26
CA ILE A 16 12.02 11.00 11.13
C ILE A 16 11.41 10.70 12.50
N LEU A 17 12.26 10.42 13.50
CA LEU A 17 11.78 10.11 14.85
C LEU A 17 11.03 11.30 15.45
N LYS A 18 11.56 12.52 15.31
CA LYS A 18 10.91 13.74 15.79
C LYS A 18 9.56 13.99 15.11
N GLN A 19 9.44 13.76 13.80
CA GLN A 19 8.16 13.90 13.09
C GLN A 19 7.14 12.84 13.50
N ALA A 20 7.61 11.67 13.92
CA ALA A 20 6.76 10.57 14.37
C ALA A 20 6.27 10.73 15.82
N GLU A 21 6.90 11.58 16.63
CA GLU A 21 6.53 11.76 18.05
C GLU A 21 5.07 12.20 18.21
N GLY A 22 4.38 11.56 19.16
CA GLY A 22 2.96 11.84 19.47
C GLY A 22 1.95 11.34 18.42
N GLN A 23 2.41 10.72 17.34
CA GLN A 23 1.51 10.21 16.29
C GLN A 23 1.07 8.77 16.60
N LYS A 24 -0.20 8.44 16.39
CA LYS A 24 -0.66 7.05 16.49
C LYS A 24 -0.19 6.21 15.30
N ARG A 25 -0.33 6.78 14.10
CA ARG A 25 -0.01 6.14 12.82
C ARG A 25 1.08 6.93 12.09
N VAL A 26 2.13 6.22 11.66
CA VAL A 26 3.20 6.75 10.81
C VAL A 26 3.27 5.93 9.53
N VAL A 27 3.32 6.63 8.39
CA VAL A 27 3.57 6.04 7.08
C VAL A 27 4.92 6.57 6.59
N LEU A 28 5.87 5.66 6.40
CA LEU A 28 7.14 5.96 5.75
C LEU A 28 6.94 5.79 4.24
N ALA A 29 7.09 6.87 3.49
CA ALA A 29 6.83 6.95 2.06
C ALA A 29 7.98 7.63 1.33
N GLY A 30 7.86 7.85 0.03
CA GLY A 30 8.87 8.52 -0.79
C GLY A 30 9.17 7.75 -2.06
N LYS A 31 10.34 8.02 -2.67
CA LYS A 31 10.73 7.35 -3.93
C LYS A 31 10.75 5.83 -3.84
N GLU A 32 11.45 5.29 -2.84
CA GLU A 32 11.39 3.88 -2.47
C GLU A 32 12.03 3.68 -1.08
N PRO A 33 11.23 3.64 0.01
CA PRO A 33 11.72 3.51 1.38
C PRO A 33 12.55 2.26 1.65
N LEU A 34 12.30 1.15 0.97
CA LEU A 34 13.02 -0.10 1.20
C LEU A 34 14.49 -0.03 0.75
N LYS A 35 14.80 0.84 -0.22
CA LYS A 35 16.17 1.09 -0.68
C LYS A 35 16.96 2.02 0.24
N ARG A 36 16.32 2.59 1.27
CA ARG A 36 16.99 3.48 2.22
C ARG A 36 17.85 2.69 3.21
N THR A 37 19.14 3.02 3.26
CA THR A 37 20.06 2.48 4.27
C THR A 37 19.55 2.75 5.68
N GLY A 38 19.50 1.70 6.50
CA GLY A 38 19.07 1.79 7.90
C GLY A 38 17.55 1.87 8.11
N ILE A 39 16.73 1.62 7.08
CA ILE A 39 15.26 1.60 7.21
C ILE A 39 14.78 0.67 8.33
N ILE A 40 15.39 -0.51 8.46
CA ILE A 40 15.06 -1.46 9.54
C ILE A 40 15.32 -0.83 10.92
N ASP A 41 16.41 -0.09 11.08
CA ASP A 41 16.75 0.58 12.34
C ASP A 41 15.93 1.84 12.60
N ILE A 42 15.34 2.43 11.56
CA ILE A 42 14.34 3.50 11.69
C ILE A 42 13.05 2.88 12.24
N VAL A 43 12.53 1.85 11.57
CA VAL A 43 11.32 1.12 12.00
C VAL A 43 11.47 0.63 13.44
N ARG A 44 12.62 0.05 13.81
CA ARG A 44 12.88 -0.43 15.17
C ARG A 44 12.79 0.65 16.24
N LYS A 45 13.12 1.90 15.90
CA LYS A 45 13.10 3.02 16.85
C LYS A 45 11.77 3.75 16.91
N LEU A 46 10.90 3.57 15.92
CA LEU A 46 9.53 4.08 16.00
C LEU A 46 8.77 3.33 17.10
N GLN A 47 8.01 4.05 17.91
CA GLN A 47 7.22 3.50 19.02
C GLN A 47 5.71 3.70 18.78
N ASN A 48 5.33 4.01 17.55
CA ASN A 48 3.97 4.29 17.15
C ASN A 48 3.13 3.01 17.13
N GLU A 49 1.83 3.13 17.41
CA GLU A 49 0.88 2.00 17.40
C GLU A 49 0.78 1.36 16.01
N GLU A 50 0.85 2.18 14.95
CA GLU A 50 0.82 1.73 13.57
C GLU A 50 1.98 2.32 12.76
N ILE A 51 2.80 1.44 12.18
CA ILE A 51 3.94 1.81 11.34
C ILE A 51 3.76 1.12 9.99
N LEU A 52 3.53 1.92 8.95
CA LEU A 52 3.37 1.46 7.58
C LEU A 52 4.54 1.92 6.72
N ILE A 53 4.87 1.13 5.71
CA ILE A 53 5.77 1.53 4.62
C ILE A 53 4.99 1.54 3.32
N GLU A 54 5.07 2.63 2.56
CA GLU A 54 4.65 2.66 1.16
C GLU A 54 5.82 2.26 0.25
N THR A 55 5.60 1.33 -0.68
CA THR A 55 6.66 0.74 -1.52
C THR A 55 6.13 0.30 -2.89
N ASP A 56 7.02 0.20 -3.88
CA ASP A 56 6.77 -0.48 -5.15
C ASP A 56 6.68 -2.02 -5.02
N GLY A 57 7.11 -2.57 -3.88
CA GLY A 57 7.05 -4.00 -3.55
C GLY A 57 8.21 -4.83 -4.08
N GLN A 58 9.13 -4.28 -4.88
CA GLN A 58 10.20 -5.03 -5.54
C GLN A 58 11.19 -5.65 -4.54
N GLU A 59 11.53 -4.92 -3.47
CA GLU A 59 12.48 -5.38 -2.43
C GLU A 59 11.78 -6.04 -1.22
N LEU A 60 10.44 -6.08 -1.24
CA LEU A 60 9.66 -6.39 -0.05
C LEU A 60 9.84 -7.84 0.42
N SER A 61 9.94 -8.80 -0.49
CA SER A 61 10.12 -10.22 -0.16
C SER A 61 11.36 -10.46 0.70
N ALA A 62 12.48 -9.80 0.37
CA ALA A 62 13.74 -9.92 1.11
C ALA A 62 13.73 -9.21 2.48
N MET A 63 12.84 -8.23 2.67
CA MET A 63 12.86 -7.34 3.83
C MET A 63 11.71 -7.58 4.82
N ALA A 64 10.57 -8.12 4.37
CA ALA A 64 9.33 -8.20 5.13
C ALA A 64 9.50 -8.82 6.53
N GLU A 65 10.25 -9.92 6.67
CA GLU A 65 10.49 -10.56 7.97
C GLU A 65 11.30 -9.67 8.92
N LYS A 66 12.35 -9.03 8.41
CA LYS A 66 13.20 -8.13 9.22
C LYS A 66 12.44 -6.89 9.65
N LEU A 67 11.60 -6.35 8.75
CA LEU A 67 10.73 -5.21 9.04
C LEU A 67 9.65 -5.56 10.06
N LYS A 68 9.02 -6.73 9.94
CA LYS A 68 8.04 -7.22 10.93
C LYS A 68 8.69 -7.35 12.31
N LYS A 69 9.87 -7.98 12.39
CA LYS A 69 10.64 -8.10 13.64
C LYS A 69 11.06 -6.75 14.22
N ALA A 70 11.21 -5.73 13.37
CA ALA A 70 11.50 -4.36 13.80
C ALA A 70 10.25 -3.60 14.29
N GLY A 71 9.04 -4.14 14.14
CA GLY A 71 7.80 -3.49 14.58
C GLY A 71 6.93 -2.94 13.46
N LEU A 72 7.24 -3.21 12.19
CA LEU A 72 6.36 -2.85 11.08
C LEU A 72 4.99 -3.52 11.24
N THR A 73 3.91 -2.76 11.09
CA THR A 73 2.55 -3.27 11.25
C THR A 73 1.88 -3.59 9.91
N GLY A 74 2.28 -2.92 8.82
CA GLY A 74 1.73 -3.14 7.50
C GLY A 74 2.51 -2.49 6.37
N VAL A 75 2.10 -2.79 5.15
CA VAL A 75 2.66 -2.27 3.90
C VAL A 75 1.56 -1.73 3.00
N MET A 76 1.88 -0.65 2.31
CA MET A 76 1.06 -0.04 1.28
C MET A 76 1.82 -0.21 -0.05
N ILE A 77 1.32 -1.03 -0.96
CA ILE A 77 2.04 -1.44 -2.17
C ILE A 77 1.38 -0.75 -3.36
N ASN A 78 2.15 0.06 -4.07
CA ASN A 78 1.70 0.71 -5.30
C ASN A 78 1.74 -0.29 -6.47
N VAL A 79 0.58 -0.60 -7.06
CA VAL A 79 0.47 -1.53 -8.19
C VAL A 79 -0.67 -1.12 -9.12
N ASN A 80 -0.35 -0.81 -10.39
CA ASN A 80 -1.35 -0.34 -11.36
C ASN A 80 -1.98 -1.45 -12.21
N THR A 81 -1.41 -2.66 -12.18
CA THR A 81 -1.90 -3.83 -12.93
C THR A 81 -1.37 -5.13 -12.34
N MET A 82 -2.19 -6.18 -12.39
CA MET A 82 -1.79 -7.56 -12.05
C MET A 82 -1.46 -8.39 -13.32
N ARG A 83 -1.42 -7.76 -14.50
CA ARG A 83 -1.05 -8.43 -15.75
C ARG A 83 0.43 -8.23 -16.02
N TYR A 84 1.19 -9.32 -15.99
CA TYR A 84 2.65 -9.33 -16.21
C TYR A 84 3.11 -8.49 -17.43
N THR A 85 2.44 -8.64 -18.58
CA THR A 85 2.80 -7.90 -19.80
C THR A 85 2.54 -6.40 -19.69
N ARG A 86 1.45 -5.99 -19.02
CA ARG A 86 1.12 -4.58 -18.78
C ARG A 86 2.07 -3.99 -17.75
N TYR A 87 2.35 -4.70 -16.66
CA TYR A 87 3.26 -4.25 -15.61
C TYR A 87 4.64 -3.96 -16.20
N LYS A 88 5.18 -4.91 -16.97
CA LYS A 88 6.47 -4.76 -17.64
C LYS A 88 6.50 -3.54 -18.58
N ARG A 89 5.39 -3.27 -19.28
CA ARG A 89 5.26 -2.12 -20.18
C ARG A 89 5.19 -0.78 -19.43
N SER A 90 4.54 -0.73 -18.27
CA SER A 90 4.34 0.50 -17.50
C SER A 90 5.47 0.81 -16.51
N HIS A 91 6.35 -0.14 -16.22
CA HIS A 91 7.41 -0.02 -15.21
C HIS A 91 8.82 -0.24 -15.78
N ASP A 92 9.13 0.36 -16.93
CA ASP A 92 10.47 0.34 -17.54
C ASP A 92 11.10 -1.06 -17.67
N GLY A 93 10.28 -2.08 -17.94
CA GLY A 93 10.73 -3.46 -18.11
C GLY A 93 10.87 -4.28 -16.82
N MET A 94 10.55 -3.72 -15.66
CA MET A 94 10.52 -4.45 -14.39
C MET A 94 9.51 -5.61 -14.42
N GLN A 95 9.76 -6.62 -13.60
CA GLN A 95 8.94 -7.83 -13.49
C GLN A 95 7.91 -7.66 -12.36
N LEU A 96 6.73 -8.28 -12.52
CA LEU A 96 5.66 -8.24 -11.52
C LEU A 96 5.86 -9.34 -10.45
N GLU A 97 6.57 -10.41 -10.81
CA GLU A 97 6.88 -11.56 -9.98
C GLU A 97 7.44 -11.15 -8.60
N PRO A 98 8.45 -10.24 -8.49
CA PRO A 98 8.97 -9.84 -7.19
C PRO A 98 7.95 -9.11 -6.32
N VAL A 99 7.04 -8.34 -6.93
CA VAL A 99 5.94 -7.65 -6.22
C VAL A 99 4.97 -8.66 -5.64
N VAL A 100 4.58 -9.67 -6.42
CA VAL A 100 3.68 -10.75 -5.97
C VAL A 100 4.33 -11.55 -4.85
N GLU A 101 5.62 -11.89 -4.97
CA GLU A 101 6.39 -12.53 -3.90
C GLU A 101 6.44 -11.65 -2.63
N GLY A 102 6.63 -10.34 -2.80
CA GLY A 102 6.60 -9.36 -1.71
C GLY A 102 5.25 -9.32 -0.99
N ILE A 103 4.14 -9.30 -1.74
CA ILE A 103 2.78 -9.36 -1.20
C ILE A 103 2.59 -10.66 -0.39
N ASN A 104 2.95 -11.81 -0.96
CA ASN A 104 2.82 -13.11 -0.29
C ASN A 104 3.65 -13.15 0.99
N LYS A 105 4.89 -12.68 0.94
CA LYS A 105 5.75 -12.63 2.12
C LYS A 105 5.18 -11.71 3.19
N ALA A 106 4.60 -10.57 2.82
CA ALA A 106 3.96 -9.67 3.79
C ALA A 106 2.78 -10.35 4.49
N VAL A 107 1.96 -11.10 3.75
CA VAL A 107 0.87 -11.92 4.31
C VAL A 107 1.40 -12.97 5.28
N ASP A 108 2.45 -13.71 4.90
CA ASP A 108 3.06 -14.74 5.75
C ASP A 108 3.56 -14.16 7.08
N GLN A 109 4.07 -12.94 7.05
CA GLN A 109 4.52 -12.20 8.24
C GLN A 109 3.38 -11.53 9.01
N ARG A 110 2.12 -11.72 8.59
CA ARG A 110 0.93 -11.09 9.17
C ARG A 110 1.08 -9.57 9.23
N LEU A 111 1.62 -8.99 8.18
CA LEU A 111 1.55 -7.55 7.93
C LEU A 111 0.19 -7.23 7.32
N LYS A 112 -0.41 -6.10 7.71
CA LYS A 112 -1.55 -5.57 6.97
C LYS A 112 -1.09 -5.25 5.54
N VAL A 113 -1.83 -5.69 4.53
CA VAL A 113 -1.51 -5.43 3.12
C VAL A 113 -2.57 -4.51 2.55
N ARG A 114 -2.13 -3.33 2.09
CA ARG A 114 -2.94 -2.39 1.34
C ARG A 114 -2.37 -2.28 -0.07
N LEU A 115 -3.16 -2.59 -1.10
CA LEU A 115 -2.76 -2.35 -2.49
C LEU A 115 -3.32 -1.00 -2.92
N GLN A 116 -2.45 -0.07 -3.30
CA GLN A 116 -2.82 1.22 -3.86
C GLN A 116 -2.81 1.12 -5.38
N VAL A 117 -4.00 1.28 -5.97
CA VAL A 117 -4.24 0.99 -7.38
C VAL A 117 -4.53 2.27 -8.13
N SER A 118 -3.57 2.71 -8.94
CA SER A 118 -3.73 3.78 -9.93
C SER A 118 -4.16 3.15 -11.26
N LEU A 119 -5.41 3.33 -11.64
CA LEU A 119 -5.96 2.81 -12.91
C LEU A 119 -5.76 3.80 -14.05
N GLU A 120 -5.63 3.29 -15.27
CA GLU A 120 -5.59 4.08 -16.50
C GLU A 120 -6.64 3.57 -17.49
N LYS A 121 -7.45 4.49 -18.01
CA LYS A 121 -8.55 4.20 -18.95
C LYS A 121 -8.01 3.68 -20.28
N GLY A 122 -8.52 2.53 -20.73
CA GLY A 122 -8.06 1.83 -21.93
C GLY A 122 -6.78 1.02 -21.73
N PHE A 123 -6.25 0.95 -20.50
CA PHE A 123 -5.04 0.20 -20.18
C PHE A 123 -5.23 -0.81 -19.04
N SER A 124 -5.70 -0.37 -17.87
CA SER A 124 -5.90 -1.23 -16.69
C SER A 124 -7.30 -1.10 -16.06
N ASP A 125 -8.18 -0.26 -16.59
CA ASP A 125 -9.55 -0.07 -16.09
C ASP A 125 -10.48 -1.29 -16.26
N ASP A 126 -10.06 -2.27 -17.06
CA ASP A 126 -10.68 -3.59 -17.16
C ASP A 126 -10.33 -4.50 -15.96
N GLU A 127 -9.29 -4.19 -15.19
CA GLU A 127 -8.84 -4.97 -14.02
C GLU A 127 -9.53 -4.57 -12.71
N ILE A 128 -10.48 -3.62 -12.72
CA ILE A 128 -11.22 -3.20 -11.52
C ILE A 128 -11.80 -4.41 -10.77
N LEU A 129 -12.45 -5.33 -11.51
CA LEU A 129 -13.04 -6.53 -10.92
C LEU A 129 -11.99 -7.56 -10.51
N ASP A 130 -10.84 -7.61 -11.19
CA ASP A 130 -9.73 -8.50 -10.81
C ASP A 130 -9.17 -8.09 -9.44
N PHE A 131 -8.96 -6.79 -9.20
CA PHE A 131 -8.55 -6.29 -7.89
C PHE A 131 -9.61 -6.51 -6.81
N VAL A 132 -10.89 -6.28 -7.13
CA VAL A 132 -12.01 -6.58 -6.23
C VAL A 132 -12.03 -8.07 -5.86
N GLN A 133 -11.78 -8.96 -6.80
CA GLN A 133 -11.79 -10.41 -6.57
C GLN A 133 -10.77 -10.84 -5.52
N LEU A 134 -9.61 -10.17 -5.45
CA LEU A 134 -8.58 -10.44 -4.43
C LEU A 134 -9.13 -10.28 -3.00
N THR A 135 -10.07 -9.35 -2.78
CA THR A 135 -10.67 -9.13 -1.45
C THR A 135 -11.53 -10.31 -0.97
N PHE A 136 -11.97 -11.20 -1.85
CA PHE A 136 -12.70 -12.40 -1.45
C PHE A 136 -11.77 -13.51 -0.96
N GLN A 137 -10.51 -13.48 -1.38
CA GLN A 137 -9.53 -14.51 -1.06
C GLN A 137 -8.60 -14.08 0.07
N HIS A 138 -8.37 -12.78 0.22
CA HIS A 138 -7.42 -12.22 1.17
C HIS A 138 -8.00 -11.03 1.93
N ASP A 139 -7.52 -10.80 3.16
CA ASP A 139 -7.82 -9.57 3.94
C ASP A 139 -6.97 -8.39 3.45
N TYR A 140 -7.05 -8.11 2.15
CA TYR A 140 -6.39 -6.95 1.55
C TYR A 140 -7.28 -5.71 1.65
N GLU A 141 -6.65 -4.57 1.81
CA GLU A 141 -7.27 -3.27 1.56
C GLU A 141 -6.90 -2.81 0.15
N ILE A 142 -7.82 -2.90 -0.80
CA ILE A 142 -7.62 -2.42 -2.17
C ILE A 142 -8.09 -0.98 -2.24
N VAL A 143 -7.17 -0.02 -2.33
CA VAL A 143 -7.49 1.41 -2.38
C VAL A 143 -7.26 1.93 -3.79
N PHE A 144 -8.33 2.34 -4.47
CA PHE A 144 -8.21 3.00 -5.77
C PHE A 144 -7.80 4.47 -5.55
N LEU A 145 -6.75 4.88 -6.26
CA LEU A 145 -6.28 6.26 -6.28
C LEU A 145 -7.08 7.09 -7.30
N PRO A 146 -7.14 8.43 -7.16
CA PRO A 146 -8.02 9.31 -7.97
C PRO A 146 -7.45 9.56 -9.37
N THR A 147 -7.04 8.51 -10.07
CA THR A 147 -6.56 8.56 -11.46
C THR A 147 -7.69 8.37 -12.47
N MET A 148 -8.87 7.94 -11.99
CA MET A 148 -10.13 7.88 -12.73
C MET A 148 -11.27 8.39 -11.85
N PRO A 149 -12.37 8.89 -12.42
CA PRO A 149 -13.53 9.30 -11.64
C PRO A 149 -14.06 8.12 -10.81
N TYR A 150 -14.14 8.28 -9.49
CA TYR A 150 -14.60 7.20 -8.62
C TYR A 150 -16.03 6.74 -8.94
N GLU A 151 -16.88 7.61 -9.46
CA GLU A 151 -18.22 7.23 -9.92
C GLU A 151 -18.16 6.23 -11.09
N GLU A 152 -17.19 6.34 -12.00
CA GLU A 152 -16.98 5.33 -13.06
C GLU A 152 -16.56 3.96 -12.49
N ILE A 153 -15.77 3.96 -11.41
CA ILE A 153 -15.35 2.73 -10.73
C ILE A 153 -16.52 2.15 -9.92
N LYS A 154 -17.16 2.97 -9.08
CA LYS A 154 -18.27 2.58 -8.20
C LYS A 154 -19.49 2.10 -8.99
N ALA A 155 -19.77 2.66 -10.17
CA ALA A 155 -20.87 2.21 -11.03
C ALA A 155 -20.76 0.72 -11.43
N LYS A 156 -19.55 0.16 -11.43
CA LYS A 156 -19.29 -1.27 -11.71
C LYS A 156 -19.45 -2.16 -10.47
N LEU A 157 -19.68 -1.59 -9.29
CA LEU A 157 -19.57 -2.28 -8.00
C LEU A 157 -20.85 -2.13 -7.16
N ARG A 158 -21.13 -3.14 -6.31
CA ARG A 158 -22.25 -3.10 -5.35
C ARG A 158 -21.72 -3.17 -3.92
N LEU A 159 -21.16 -2.05 -3.47
CA LEU A 159 -20.41 -1.93 -2.24
C LEU A 159 -21.28 -1.48 -1.07
N ARG A 160 -20.95 -1.95 0.15
CA ARG A 160 -21.51 -1.43 1.41
C ARG A 160 -20.43 -0.65 2.16
N PRO A 161 -20.76 0.51 2.76
CA PRO A 161 -19.80 1.26 3.56
C PRO A 161 -19.35 0.45 4.78
N VAL A 162 -18.11 0.67 5.20
CA VAL A 162 -17.54 0.12 6.43
C VAL A 162 -17.26 1.29 7.37
N GLU A 163 -17.89 1.28 8.54
CA GLU A 163 -17.63 2.28 9.58
C GLU A 163 -16.25 2.03 10.23
N GLY A 164 -15.53 3.11 10.51
CA GLY A 164 -14.22 3.06 11.17
C GLY A 164 -13.35 4.27 10.83
N ASP A 165 -12.25 4.42 11.57
CA ASP A 165 -11.21 5.39 11.24
C ASP A 165 -10.18 4.76 10.30
N PHE A 166 -10.25 5.15 9.03
CA PHE A 166 -9.31 4.73 7.98
C PHE A 166 -8.45 5.89 7.47
N GLY A 167 -8.41 7.01 8.22
CA GLY A 167 -7.81 8.26 7.78
C GLY A 167 -8.57 8.85 6.59
N ASP A 168 -7.82 9.20 5.54
CA ASP A 168 -8.34 9.87 4.34
C ASP A 168 -8.92 8.91 3.29
N VAL A 169 -9.37 7.73 3.72
CA VAL A 169 -9.93 6.70 2.83
C VAL A 169 -11.33 6.35 3.28
N ASP A 170 -12.30 6.41 2.37
CA ASP A 170 -13.61 5.81 2.57
C ASP A 170 -13.54 4.32 2.24
N MET A 171 -13.85 3.48 3.23
CA MET A 171 -13.78 2.03 3.08
C MET A 171 -15.15 1.42 2.85
N PHE A 172 -15.16 0.41 2.01
CA PHE A 172 -16.31 -0.36 1.62
C PHE A 172 -15.97 -1.85 1.58
N LYS A 173 -17.01 -2.70 1.50
CA LYS A 173 -16.84 -4.15 1.42
C LYS A 173 -18.03 -4.81 0.73
N TYR A 174 -17.78 -5.92 0.04
CA TYR A 174 -18.82 -6.89 -0.32
C TYR A 174 -19.14 -7.79 0.87
N ALA A 175 -20.42 -8.12 1.07
CA ALA A 175 -20.84 -8.92 2.23
C ALA A 175 -20.05 -10.24 2.41
N ALA A 176 -19.65 -10.89 1.31
CA ALA A 176 -18.88 -12.13 1.32
C ALA A 176 -17.36 -11.95 1.21
N ALA A 177 -16.86 -10.71 1.05
CA ALA A 177 -15.43 -10.46 0.98
C ALA A 177 -14.77 -10.50 2.37
N ILE A 178 -13.51 -10.92 2.42
CA ILE A 178 -12.66 -10.88 3.61
C ILE A 178 -12.02 -9.49 3.72
N GLY A 179 -11.43 -9.02 2.63
CA GLY A 179 -10.82 -7.70 2.49
C GLY A 179 -11.80 -6.57 2.25
N LYS A 180 -11.26 -5.38 2.00
CA LYS A 180 -11.99 -4.11 1.87
C LYS A 180 -11.56 -3.38 0.60
N ILE A 181 -12.43 -2.51 0.12
CA ILE A 181 -12.19 -1.65 -1.05
C ILE A 181 -12.28 -0.21 -0.56
N GLY A 182 -11.27 0.59 -0.86
CA GLY A 182 -11.18 1.97 -0.45
C GLY A 182 -11.11 2.92 -1.64
N PHE A 183 -11.56 4.15 -1.39
CA PHE A 183 -11.38 5.29 -2.28
C PHE A 183 -10.83 6.43 -1.41
N LEU A 184 -9.85 7.20 -1.88
CA LEU A 184 -9.44 8.39 -1.11
C LEU A 184 -10.64 9.33 -0.98
N LYS A 185 -10.77 9.98 0.17
CA LYS A 185 -11.72 11.08 0.33
C LYS A 185 -11.28 12.21 -0.60
N ASP A 186 -12.24 12.90 -1.21
CA ASP A 186 -11.92 14.10 -1.99
C ASP A 186 -11.16 15.06 -1.07
N CYS A 187 -9.88 15.28 -1.36
CA CYS A 187 -9.11 16.33 -0.70
C CYS A 187 -9.62 17.65 -1.28
N GLU A 188 -10.48 18.35 -0.55
CA GLU A 188 -10.76 19.77 -0.79
C GLU A 188 -9.48 20.62 -0.65
#